data_AF-A0A4Q6BLQ7-F1
#
_entry.id   AF-A0A4Q6BLQ7-F1
#
_cell.length_a   1.000
_cell.length_b   1.000
_cell.length_c   1.000
_cell.angle_alpha   90.00
_cell.angle_beta   90.00
_cell.angle_gamma   90.00
#
_symmetry.space_group_name_H-M   'P 1'
#
loop_
_entity.id
_entity.type
_entity.pdbx_description
1 polymer ?
#
loop_
_entity_poly.entity_id
_entity_poly.type
_entity_poly.pdbx_seq_one_letter_code
_entity_poly.pdbx_strand_id
1 'polypeptide(L)'
;MSRARGTQRGFNLVELMVAMGLSLVLLAGALSILYSSKVTHAENDRIARLQEAGRTVVELILRDARASGFQGCARPMNPAFIGSVVDAASAADVRWNMLQPVYGYEATGGAWTPALDAAVMPNATAGSDVIVLRTTREGMPVFRLTSSVVNLGANLPVVGPAGATLPVPSTAMISDCQFATFFVVTGFAAGAGGTASIAHGTGGAPSNQTTSVDRPFMV
;
A
#
# COMPACT_ATOMS: atom_id res chain seq x y z
N MET A 1 -35.57 -83.55 23.26
CA MET A 1 -35.40 -82.78 24.50
C MET A 1 -34.05 -82.09 24.49
N SER A 2 -34.02 -80.85 24.97
CA SER A 2 -32.88 -80.17 25.59
C SER A 2 -31.62 -79.90 24.75
N ARG A 3 -31.57 -78.71 24.11
CA ARG A 3 -30.29 -78.02 23.92
C ARG A 3 -29.79 -77.61 25.30
N ALA A 4 -28.60 -78.10 25.66
CA ALA A 4 -27.89 -77.70 26.87
C ALA A 4 -27.80 -76.16 26.94
N ARG A 5 -28.41 -75.57 27.97
CA ARG A 5 -28.13 -74.19 28.35
C ARG A 5 -26.71 -74.15 28.87
N GLY A 6 -25.80 -73.55 28.09
CA GLY A 6 -24.46 -73.25 28.57
C GLY A 6 -24.56 -72.45 29.88
N THR A 7 -23.94 -72.94 30.94
CA THR A 7 -23.88 -72.26 32.22
C THR A 7 -23.03 -71.00 32.07
N GLN A 8 -23.66 -69.83 32.25
CA GLN A 8 -22.96 -68.55 32.28
C GLN A 8 -22.03 -68.57 33.51
N ARG A 9 -20.72 -68.72 33.28
CA ARG A 9 -19.72 -68.53 34.33
C ARG A 9 -19.64 -67.02 34.60
N GLY A 10 -20.02 -66.60 35.80
CA GLY A 10 -19.92 -65.20 36.21
C GLY A 10 -18.48 -64.71 36.23
N PHE A 11 -18.27 -63.42 35.96
CA PHE A 11 -16.96 -62.79 35.98
C PHE A 11 -16.38 -62.73 37.39
N ASN A 12 -15.09 -62.97 37.52
CA ASN A 12 -14.36 -62.72 38.77
C ASN A 12 -14.14 -61.21 38.95
N LEU A 13 -14.14 -60.70 40.19
CA LEU A 13 -13.92 -59.28 40.51
C LEU A 13 -12.60 -58.77 39.93
N VAL A 14 -11.57 -59.61 39.94
CA VAL A 14 -10.26 -59.32 39.33
C VAL A 14 -10.35 -59.16 37.81
N GLU A 15 -11.18 -59.96 37.13
CA GLU A 15 -11.35 -59.91 35.68
C GLU A 15 -12.04 -58.60 35.25
N LEU A 16 -13.01 -58.13 36.05
CA LEU A 16 -13.63 -56.82 35.89
C LEU A 16 -12.62 -55.67 36.08
N MET A 17 -11.79 -55.73 37.13
CA MET A 17 -10.77 -54.72 37.39
C MET A 17 -9.75 -54.62 36.25
N VAL A 18 -9.31 -55.77 35.70
CA VAL A 18 -8.40 -55.80 34.55
C VAL A 18 -9.06 -55.24 33.30
N ALA A 19 -10.32 -55.61 33.00
CA ALA A 19 -11.05 -55.09 31.85
C ALA A 19 -11.24 -53.56 31.91
N MET A 20 -11.54 -53.01 33.08
CA MET A 20 -11.67 -51.56 33.30
C MET A 20 -10.32 -50.85 33.18
N GLY A 21 -9.26 -51.42 33.74
CA GLY A 21 -7.90 -50.90 33.63
C GLY A 21 -7.44 -50.80 32.17
N LEU A 22 -7.62 -51.86 31.39
CA LEU A 22 -7.30 -51.86 29.96
C LEU A 22 -8.14 -50.84 29.18
N SER A 23 -9.43 -50.72 29.49
CA SER A 23 -10.32 -49.74 28.84
C SER A 23 -9.88 -48.29 29.10
N LEU A 24 -9.46 -47.97 30.32
CA LEU A 24 -8.95 -46.64 30.67
C LEU A 24 -7.64 -46.31 29.95
N VAL A 25 -6.71 -47.27 29.86
CA VAL A 25 -5.45 -47.09 29.13
C VAL A 25 -5.70 -46.81 27.65
N LEU A 26 -6.60 -47.58 27.02
CA LEU A 26 -6.98 -47.37 25.62
C LEU A 26 -7.64 -46.00 25.41
N LEU A 27 -8.55 -45.60 26.29
CA LEU A 27 -9.20 -44.28 26.23
C LEU A 27 -8.18 -43.14 26.37
N ALA A 28 -7.24 -43.25 27.32
CA ALA A 28 -6.19 -42.25 27.51
C ALA A 28 -5.29 -42.10 26.27
N GLY A 29 -4.94 -43.22 25.63
CA GLY A 29 -4.21 -43.21 24.36
C GLY A 29 -5.00 -42.58 23.20
N ALA A 30 -6.29 -42.87 23.08
CA ALA A 30 -7.14 -42.26 22.05
C ALA A 30 -7.30 -40.74 22.26
N LEU A 31 -7.47 -40.30 23.52
CA LEU A 31 -7.57 -38.89 23.87
C LEU A 31 -6.28 -38.12 23.59
N SER A 32 -5.10 -38.71 23.84
CA SER A 32 -3.83 -38.06 23.55
C SER A 32 -3.64 -37.82 22.05
N ILE A 33 -4.04 -38.79 21.21
CA ILE A 33 -4.02 -38.65 19.75
C ILE A 33 -4.98 -37.54 19.31
N LEU A 34 -6.23 -37.56 19.80
CA LEU A 34 -7.21 -36.53 19.44
C LEU A 34 -6.76 -35.12 19.86
N TYR A 35 -6.17 -35.01 21.05
CA TYR A 35 -5.61 -33.75 21.54
C TYR A 35 -4.45 -33.27 20.66
N SER A 36 -3.51 -34.17 20.34
CA SER A 36 -2.38 -33.88 19.45
C SER A 36 -2.85 -33.42 18.07
N SER A 37 -3.85 -34.09 17.49
CA SER A 37 -4.46 -33.70 16.22
C SER A 37 -5.09 -32.32 16.32
N LYS A 38 -5.85 -32.03 17.38
CA LYS A 38 -6.47 -30.71 17.59
C LYS A 38 -5.44 -29.58 17.66
N VAL A 39 -4.35 -29.79 18.41
CA VAL A 39 -3.25 -28.80 18.50
C VAL A 39 -2.60 -28.61 17.13
N THR A 40 -2.29 -29.70 16.44
CA THR A 40 -1.68 -29.66 15.10
C THR A 40 -2.58 -28.92 14.09
N HIS A 41 -3.89 -29.18 14.09
CA HIS A 41 -4.84 -28.47 13.24
C HIS A 41 -4.87 -26.97 13.56
N ALA A 42 -4.88 -26.60 14.84
CA ALA A 42 -4.86 -25.19 15.24
C ALA A 42 -3.58 -24.46 14.79
N GLU A 43 -2.42 -25.12 14.81
CA GLU A 43 -1.17 -24.55 14.30
C GLU A 43 -1.16 -24.44 12.77
N ASN A 44 -1.63 -25.47 12.06
CA ASN A 44 -1.76 -25.41 10.60
C ASN A 44 -2.67 -24.27 10.17
N ASP A 45 -3.77 -24.03 10.88
CA ASP A 45 -4.67 -22.92 10.62
C ASP A 45 -4.00 -21.55 10.85
N ARG A 46 -3.14 -21.43 11.88
CA ARG A 46 -2.36 -20.20 12.14
C ARG A 46 -1.37 -19.93 11.02
N ILE A 47 -0.64 -20.95 10.59
CA ILE A 47 0.32 -20.86 9.48
C ILE A 47 -0.39 -20.50 8.18
N ALA A 48 -1.53 -21.14 7.89
CA ALA A 48 -2.32 -20.85 6.70
C ALA A 48 -2.79 -19.38 6.68
N ARG A 49 -3.26 -18.85 7.81
CA ARG A 49 -3.61 -17.42 7.92
C ARG A 49 -2.43 -16.49 7.73
N LEU A 50 -1.25 -16.83 8.27
CA LEU A 50 -0.02 -16.05 8.07
C LEU A 50 0.41 -16.05 6.60
N GLN A 51 0.31 -17.19 5.92
CA GLN A 51 0.63 -17.30 4.50
C GLN A 51 -0.35 -16.50 3.63
N GLU A 52 -1.65 -16.54 3.95
CA GLU A 52 -2.64 -15.74 3.24
C GLU A 52 -2.41 -14.25 3.42
N ALA A 53 -2.21 -13.79 4.66
CA ALA A 53 -1.91 -12.40 4.97
C ALA A 53 -0.60 -11.95 4.29
N GLY A 54 0.43 -12.79 4.31
CA GLY A 54 1.69 -12.52 3.62
C GLY A 54 1.49 -12.35 2.11
N ARG A 55 0.69 -13.23 1.48
CA ARG A 55 0.35 -13.11 0.06
C ARG A 55 -0.39 -11.80 -0.24
N THR A 56 -1.37 -11.43 0.58
CA THR A 56 -2.12 -10.17 0.42
C THR A 56 -1.20 -8.95 0.51
N VAL A 57 -0.32 -8.90 1.52
CA VAL A 57 0.62 -7.77 1.71
C VAL A 57 1.57 -7.65 0.52
N VAL A 58 2.14 -8.75 0.05
CA VAL A 58 3.05 -8.74 -1.11
C VAL A 58 2.34 -8.28 -2.37
N GLU A 59 1.09 -8.70 -2.61
CA GLU A 59 0.32 -8.25 -3.78
C GLU A 59 0.07 -6.73 -3.75
N LEU A 60 -0.25 -6.18 -2.58
CA LEU A 60 -0.43 -4.73 -2.43
C LEU A 60 0.88 -3.98 -2.69
N ILE A 61 2.00 -4.44 -2.12
CA ILE A 61 3.33 -3.85 -2.37
C ILE A 61 3.68 -3.93 -3.85
N LEU A 62 3.43 -5.07 -4.52
CA LEU A 62 3.70 -5.23 -5.95
C LEU A 62 2.85 -4.30 -6.81
N ARG A 63 1.58 -4.10 -6.47
CA ARG A 63 0.69 -3.16 -7.15
C ARG A 63 1.25 -1.74 -7.08
N ASP A 64 1.63 -1.28 -5.89
CA ASP A 64 2.16 0.07 -5.68
C ASP A 64 3.55 0.23 -6.27
N ALA A 65 4.40 -0.80 -6.19
CA ALA A 65 5.74 -0.77 -6.76
C ALA A 65 5.70 -0.67 -8.29
N ARG A 66 4.77 -1.37 -8.96
CA ARG A 66 4.56 -1.27 -10.42
C ARG A 66 4.01 0.10 -10.83
N ALA A 67 3.23 0.75 -9.98
CA ALA A 67 2.70 2.08 -10.23
C ALA A 67 3.67 3.21 -9.80
N SER A 68 4.73 2.87 -9.06
CA SER A 68 5.69 3.85 -8.57
C SER A 68 6.44 4.51 -9.73
N GLY A 69 6.64 5.83 -9.62
CA GLY A 69 7.30 6.61 -10.67
C GLY A 69 6.50 6.72 -11.96
N PHE A 70 5.18 6.57 -11.91
CA PHE A 70 4.30 6.85 -13.04
C PHE A 70 4.51 8.28 -13.56
N GLN A 71 4.78 8.40 -14.86
CA GLN A 71 5.12 9.67 -15.54
C GLN A 71 4.23 9.98 -16.75
N GLY A 72 3.05 9.33 -16.84
CA GLY A 72 2.16 9.51 -17.99
C GLY A 72 2.75 8.91 -19.27
N CYS A 73 2.64 9.65 -20.39
CA CYS A 73 3.26 9.22 -21.66
C CYS A 73 4.78 9.40 -21.66
N ALA A 74 5.34 10.17 -20.73
CA ALA A 74 6.76 10.50 -20.77
C ALA A 74 7.58 9.21 -20.70
N ARG A 75 8.37 8.97 -21.74
CA ARG A 75 9.37 7.90 -21.76
C ARG A 75 10.74 8.56 -21.72
N PRO A 76 11.16 9.09 -20.56
CA PRO A 76 12.39 9.83 -20.47
C PRO A 76 13.56 8.89 -20.79
N MET A 77 14.13 9.06 -21.98
CA MET A 77 15.41 8.44 -22.33
C MET A 77 16.56 9.02 -21.49
N ASN A 78 16.29 10.15 -20.79
CA ASN A 78 17.19 10.86 -19.92
C ASN A 78 16.44 11.35 -18.67
N PRO A 79 16.94 11.12 -17.43
CA PRO A 79 16.32 11.63 -16.20
C PRO A 79 16.18 13.16 -16.17
N ALA A 80 16.96 13.91 -16.94
CA ALA A 80 16.80 15.37 -17.10
C ALA A 80 15.44 15.79 -17.69
N PHE A 81 14.70 14.85 -18.29
CA PHE A 81 13.38 15.11 -18.87
C PHE A 81 12.23 15.03 -17.85
N ILE A 82 12.53 14.66 -16.60
CA ILE A 82 11.59 14.73 -15.47
C ILE A 82 12.02 15.89 -14.56
N GLY A 83 11.16 16.88 -14.41
CA GLY A 83 11.37 18.05 -13.55
C GLY A 83 10.42 18.08 -12.36
N SER A 84 10.73 18.93 -11.38
CA SER A 84 9.83 19.28 -10.29
C SER A 84 10.01 20.76 -9.97
N VAL A 85 8.91 21.51 -9.91
CA VAL A 85 8.91 22.91 -9.46
C VAL A 85 8.43 23.06 -8.02
N VAL A 86 8.23 21.94 -7.30
CA VAL A 86 8.01 21.91 -5.85
C VAL A 86 9.25 22.51 -5.16
N ASP A 87 9.05 23.44 -4.21
CA ASP A 87 10.16 24.10 -3.54
C ASP A 87 11.00 23.15 -2.68
N ALA A 88 12.27 23.52 -2.44
CA ALA A 88 13.23 22.69 -1.74
C ALA A 88 12.81 22.37 -0.30
N ALA A 89 12.10 23.29 0.38
CA ALA A 89 11.61 23.08 1.73
C ALA A 89 10.52 22.01 1.77
N SER A 90 9.59 22.06 0.82
CA SER A 90 8.54 21.05 0.64
C SER A 90 9.16 19.72 0.18
N ALA A 91 10.10 19.74 -0.77
CA ALA A 91 10.76 18.55 -1.28
C ALA A 91 11.67 17.85 -0.27
N ALA A 92 12.07 18.53 0.83
CA ALA A 92 12.74 17.90 1.96
C ALA A 92 11.80 16.96 2.75
N ASP A 93 10.49 17.18 2.68
CA ASP A 93 9.48 16.25 3.18
C ASP A 93 9.38 15.06 2.23
N VAL A 94 9.48 13.86 2.79
CA VAL A 94 9.37 12.59 2.06
C VAL A 94 8.08 12.50 1.25
N ARG A 95 6.98 13.13 1.66
CA ARG A 95 5.72 13.12 0.90
C ARG A 95 5.82 13.85 -0.42
N TRP A 96 6.68 14.86 -0.53
CA TRP A 96 6.72 15.79 -1.67
C TRP A 96 8.00 15.70 -2.51
N ASN A 97 8.90 14.77 -2.17
CA ASN A 97 10.08 14.46 -2.98
C ASN A 97 9.71 13.62 -4.22
N MET A 98 9.15 14.27 -5.24
CA MET A 98 8.59 13.63 -6.43
C MET A 98 9.63 13.04 -7.39
N LEU A 99 10.89 13.48 -7.30
CA LEU A 99 11.97 13.01 -8.17
C LEU A 99 12.54 11.66 -7.73
N GLN A 100 12.20 11.18 -6.54
CA GLN A 100 12.58 9.87 -6.05
C GLN A 100 11.33 8.97 -5.98
N PRO A 101 11.04 8.17 -7.00
CA PRO A 101 9.83 7.34 -7.01
C PRO A 101 9.87 6.22 -5.96
N VAL A 102 11.06 5.67 -5.70
CA VAL A 102 11.32 4.67 -4.67
C VAL A 102 12.46 5.17 -3.81
N TYR A 103 12.27 5.12 -2.49
CA TYR A 103 13.32 5.49 -1.54
C TYR A 103 13.26 4.64 -0.27
N GLY A 104 14.41 4.35 0.32
CA GLY A 104 14.53 3.52 1.52
C GLY A 104 15.15 4.30 2.67
N TYR A 105 14.70 3.98 3.88
CA TYR A 105 15.19 4.51 5.14
C TYR A 105 15.51 3.33 6.06
N GLU A 106 16.79 3.20 6.41
CA GLU A 106 17.27 2.13 7.29
C GLU A 106 17.10 2.54 8.75
N ALA A 107 16.55 1.67 9.59
CA ALA A 107 16.40 1.94 11.01
C ALA A 107 17.68 1.61 11.79
N THR A 108 18.41 2.65 12.20
CA THR A 108 19.61 2.53 13.03
C THR A 108 19.33 3.06 14.44
N GLY A 109 19.29 2.17 15.44
CA GLY A 109 19.18 2.56 16.85
C GLY A 109 17.89 3.31 17.21
N GLY A 110 16.79 3.05 16.49
CA GLY A 110 15.49 3.69 16.72
C GLY A 110 15.27 5.00 15.95
N ALA A 111 16.27 5.46 15.21
CA ALA A 111 16.16 6.54 14.23
C ALA A 111 16.33 5.98 12.81
N TRP A 112 16.03 6.77 11.80
CA TRP A 112 16.22 6.39 10.40
C TRP A 112 17.40 7.11 9.76
N THR A 113 18.09 6.41 8.86
CA THR A 113 19.13 6.95 7.99
C THR A 113 18.74 6.74 6.52
N PRO A 114 18.64 7.81 5.71
CA PRO A 114 18.73 9.23 6.09
C PRO A 114 17.68 9.68 7.10
N ALA A 115 17.84 10.85 7.70
CA ALA A 115 16.88 11.34 8.69
C ALA A 115 15.46 11.40 8.11
N LEU A 116 14.52 10.75 8.79
CA LEU A 116 13.10 10.74 8.45
C LEU A 116 12.33 11.39 9.61
N ASP A 117 11.47 12.35 9.29
CA ASP A 117 10.58 12.94 10.28
C ASP A 117 9.48 11.93 10.66
N ALA A 118 9.50 11.49 11.91
CA ALA A 118 8.51 10.57 12.47
C ALA A 118 7.08 11.14 12.42
N ALA A 119 6.90 12.47 12.42
CA ALA A 119 5.58 13.09 12.28
C ALA A 119 4.96 12.86 10.90
N VAL A 120 5.79 12.63 9.87
CA VAL A 120 5.33 12.34 8.50
C VAL A 120 4.92 10.88 8.35
N MET A 121 5.51 9.98 9.14
CA MET A 121 5.20 8.54 9.13
C MET A 121 4.82 8.06 10.54
N PRO A 122 3.65 8.45 11.06
CA PRO A 122 3.28 8.18 12.45
C PRO A 122 3.12 6.69 12.76
N ASN A 123 2.97 5.84 11.73
CA ASN A 123 2.82 4.39 11.86
C ASN A 123 4.13 3.62 11.65
N ALA A 124 5.26 4.30 11.41
CA ALA A 124 6.55 3.64 11.30
C ALA A 124 7.03 3.21 12.69
N THR A 125 7.19 1.89 12.88
CA THR A 125 7.68 1.32 14.14
C THR A 125 9.16 1.65 14.32
N ALA A 126 9.55 2.11 15.51
CA ALA A 126 10.96 2.33 15.84
C ALA A 126 11.78 1.05 15.66
N GLY A 127 12.91 1.14 14.95
CA GLY A 127 13.76 -0.02 14.65
C GLY A 127 13.32 -0.83 13.42
N SER A 128 12.30 -0.41 12.67
CA SER A 128 11.91 -1.03 11.39
C SER A 128 12.27 -0.12 10.21
N ASP A 129 12.76 -0.72 9.14
CA ASP A 129 13.05 0.00 7.89
C ASP A 129 11.77 0.51 7.25
N VAL A 130 11.90 1.61 6.50
CA VAL A 130 10.80 2.20 5.76
C VAL A 130 11.15 2.22 4.28
N ILE A 131 10.26 1.65 3.47
CA ILE A 131 10.28 1.80 2.02
C ILE A 131 9.16 2.75 1.60
N VAL A 132 9.50 3.72 0.77
CA VAL A 132 8.56 4.72 0.25
C VAL A 132 8.37 4.47 -1.23
N LEU A 133 7.12 4.22 -1.62
CA LEU A 133 6.69 4.08 -3.01
C LEU A 133 5.79 5.27 -3.34
N ARG A 134 6.20 6.09 -4.30
CA ARG A 134 5.43 7.25 -4.75
C ARG A 134 4.70 6.91 -6.05
N THR A 135 3.39 6.79 -5.94
CA THR A 135 2.47 6.47 -7.02
C THR A 135 1.44 7.59 -7.19
N THR A 136 0.73 7.60 -8.32
CA THR A 136 -0.44 8.44 -8.48
C THR A 136 -1.51 8.06 -7.46
N ARG A 137 -2.11 9.06 -6.84
CA ARG A 137 -3.21 8.83 -5.89
C ARG A 137 -4.41 8.22 -6.62
N GLU A 138 -4.86 7.06 -6.14
CA GLU A 138 -6.03 6.36 -6.68
C GLU A 138 -7.29 7.24 -6.58
N GLY A 139 -8.11 7.24 -7.63
CA GLY A 139 -9.36 8.02 -7.68
C GLY A 139 -9.22 9.50 -8.04
N MET A 140 -8.01 10.01 -8.29
CA MET A 140 -7.84 11.38 -8.77
C MET A 140 -8.25 11.51 -10.25
N PRO A 141 -8.96 12.58 -10.64
CA PRO A 141 -9.33 12.81 -12.04
C PRO A 141 -8.10 13.11 -12.91
N VAL A 142 -8.11 12.58 -14.13
CA VAL A 142 -7.12 12.92 -15.16
C VAL A 142 -7.66 14.07 -16.00
N PHE A 143 -6.80 15.06 -16.23
CA PHE A 143 -7.10 16.24 -17.01
C PHE A 143 -6.23 16.27 -18.27
N ARG A 144 -6.79 16.78 -19.38
CA ARG A 144 -6.06 17.05 -20.61
C ARG A 144 -6.01 18.55 -20.85
N LEU A 145 -4.87 19.07 -21.24
CA LEU A 145 -4.76 20.47 -21.67
C LEU A 145 -5.68 20.74 -22.87
N THR A 146 -6.38 21.88 -22.87
CA THR A 146 -7.21 22.30 -24.00
C THR A 146 -6.46 23.17 -25.00
N SER A 147 -5.32 23.73 -24.60
CA SER A 147 -4.44 24.53 -25.44
C SER A 147 -2.99 24.39 -25.00
N SER A 148 -2.04 24.59 -25.92
CA SER A 148 -0.62 24.57 -25.61
C SER A 148 -0.25 25.64 -24.58
N VAL A 149 0.60 25.26 -23.64
CA VAL A 149 1.10 26.11 -22.56
C VAL A 149 2.45 26.69 -22.98
N VAL A 150 2.43 27.93 -23.47
CA VAL A 150 3.65 28.67 -23.86
C VAL A 150 4.01 29.77 -22.86
N ASN A 151 3.01 30.31 -22.16
CA ASN A 151 3.23 31.17 -21.00
C ASN A 151 3.24 30.29 -19.75
N LEU A 152 4.44 29.98 -19.26
CA LEU A 152 4.64 28.95 -18.24
C LEU A 152 4.06 29.33 -16.87
N GLY A 153 3.80 30.61 -16.61
CA GLY A 153 3.22 31.11 -15.36
C GLY A 153 1.70 31.30 -15.39
N ALA A 154 1.06 31.09 -16.55
CA ALA A 154 -0.38 31.22 -16.68
C ALA A 154 -1.10 29.95 -16.19
N ASN A 155 -2.32 30.11 -15.65
CA ASN A 155 -3.12 28.96 -15.25
C ASN A 155 -3.33 27.99 -16.41
N LEU A 156 -3.28 26.70 -16.11
CA LEU A 156 -3.39 25.63 -17.11
C LEU A 156 -4.86 25.42 -17.47
N PRO A 157 -5.26 25.62 -18.74
CA PRO A 157 -6.61 25.34 -19.19
C PRO A 157 -6.74 23.86 -19.50
N VAL A 158 -7.68 23.19 -18.85
CA VAL A 158 -7.85 21.74 -18.94
C VAL A 158 -9.29 21.34 -19.21
N VAL A 159 -9.46 20.13 -19.71
CA VAL A 159 -10.73 19.43 -19.78
C VAL A 159 -10.59 18.09 -19.05
N GLY A 160 -11.60 17.75 -18.26
CA GLY A 160 -11.67 16.49 -17.52
C GLY A 160 -13.13 16.05 -17.35
N PRO A 161 -13.38 15.10 -16.44
CA PRO A 161 -14.73 14.68 -16.12
C PRO A 161 -15.60 15.86 -15.67
N ALA A 162 -16.85 15.94 -16.16
CA ALA A 162 -17.78 16.98 -15.74
C ALA A 162 -18.04 16.89 -14.24
N GLY A 163 -17.93 18.01 -13.53
CA GLY A 163 -18.07 18.07 -12.07
C GLY A 163 -16.87 17.52 -11.30
N ALA A 164 -15.72 17.28 -11.95
CA ALA A 164 -14.49 16.93 -11.25
C ALA A 164 -14.14 17.99 -10.20
N THR A 165 -13.68 17.54 -9.04
CA THR A 165 -13.14 18.38 -7.98
C THR A 165 -11.68 18.02 -7.75
N LEU A 166 -10.87 19.02 -7.41
CA LEU A 166 -9.46 18.82 -7.11
C LEU A 166 -9.16 19.44 -5.74
N PRO A 167 -8.68 18.66 -4.76
CA PRO A 167 -8.26 19.22 -3.48
C PRO A 167 -7.13 20.23 -3.67
N VAL A 168 -7.15 21.30 -2.89
CA VAL A 168 -6.12 22.35 -2.90
C VAL A 168 -5.63 22.58 -1.46
N PRO A 169 -4.32 22.53 -1.20
CA PRO A 169 -3.24 22.19 -2.13
C PRO A 169 -3.21 20.69 -2.46
N SER A 170 -2.79 20.34 -3.68
CA SER A 170 -2.47 18.96 -4.06
C SER A 170 -1.30 18.93 -5.05
N THR A 171 -0.54 17.84 -5.07
CA THR A 171 0.52 17.66 -6.08
C THR A 171 -0.04 17.03 -7.34
N ALA A 172 0.33 17.61 -8.47
CA ALA A 172 -0.01 17.12 -9.79
C ALA A 172 1.26 16.99 -10.65
N MET A 173 1.10 16.28 -11.75
CA MET A 173 2.13 16.15 -12.77
C MET A 173 1.51 16.54 -14.10
N ILE A 174 2.22 17.38 -14.85
CA ILE A 174 1.95 17.65 -16.24
C ILE A 174 2.98 16.87 -17.07
N SER A 175 2.53 16.21 -18.14
CA SER A 175 3.40 15.39 -18.97
C SER A 175 2.98 15.41 -20.43
N ASP A 176 3.96 15.36 -21.33
CA ASP A 176 3.82 14.91 -22.70
C ASP A 176 4.60 13.60 -22.91
N CYS A 177 4.81 13.15 -24.15
CA CYS A 177 5.53 11.91 -24.40
C CYS A 177 7.07 12.01 -24.28
N GLN A 178 7.61 13.22 -24.10
CA GLN A 178 9.03 13.50 -23.94
C GLN A 178 9.38 13.92 -22.52
N PHE A 179 8.53 14.71 -21.87
CA PHE A 179 8.81 15.41 -20.62
C PHE A 179 7.69 15.25 -19.60
N ALA A 180 8.07 15.31 -18.31
CA ALA A 180 7.14 15.42 -17.20
C ALA A 180 7.62 16.48 -16.20
N THR A 181 6.69 17.17 -15.55
CA THR A 181 7.01 18.13 -14.48
C THR A 181 6.00 18.03 -13.35
N PHE A 182 6.51 17.86 -12.13
CA PHE A 182 5.71 17.88 -10.91
C PHE A 182 5.54 19.29 -10.38
N PHE A 183 4.34 19.61 -9.92
CA PHE A 183 4.00 20.91 -9.35
C PHE A 183 2.87 20.78 -8.31
N VAL A 184 2.71 21.80 -7.49
CA VAL A 184 1.61 21.94 -6.54
C VAL A 184 0.49 22.77 -7.17
N VAL A 185 -0.71 22.24 -7.14
CA VAL A 185 -1.93 22.95 -7.49
C VAL A 185 -2.31 23.87 -6.34
N THR A 186 -2.35 25.17 -6.62
CA THR A 186 -2.72 26.22 -5.65
C THR A 186 -4.16 26.70 -5.83
N GLY A 187 -4.85 26.24 -6.88
CA GLY A 187 -6.24 26.58 -7.13
C GLY A 187 -6.84 25.73 -8.24
N PHE A 188 -8.12 25.44 -8.14
CA PHE A 188 -8.87 24.70 -9.15
C PHE A 188 -10.22 25.38 -9.37
N ALA A 189 -10.47 25.82 -10.61
CA ALA A 189 -11.72 26.46 -11.00
C ALA A 189 -12.41 25.58 -12.05
N ALA A 190 -13.49 24.90 -11.65
CA ALA A 190 -14.32 24.12 -12.56
C ALA A 190 -15.18 25.05 -13.43
N GLY A 191 -15.31 24.70 -14.70
CA GLY A 191 -16.15 25.37 -15.70
C GLY A 191 -17.21 24.42 -16.28
N ALA A 192 -18.00 24.95 -17.23
CA ALA A 192 -19.04 24.18 -17.90
C ALA A 192 -18.45 23.09 -18.82
N GLY A 193 -19.18 21.99 -19.01
CA GLY A 193 -18.80 20.94 -19.97
C GLY A 193 -17.49 20.21 -19.62
N GLY A 194 -17.08 20.20 -18.35
CA GLY A 194 -15.83 19.55 -17.91
C GLY A 194 -14.56 20.37 -18.17
N THR A 195 -14.68 21.59 -18.68
CA THR A 195 -13.56 22.54 -18.71
C THR A 195 -13.19 22.95 -17.29
N ALA A 196 -11.92 23.22 -17.04
CA ALA A 196 -11.44 23.75 -15.77
C ALA A 196 -10.13 24.53 -15.97
N SER A 197 -9.74 25.30 -14.96
CA SER A 197 -8.47 26.01 -14.90
C SER A 197 -7.72 25.62 -13.63
N ILE A 198 -6.46 25.20 -13.79
CA ILE A 198 -5.56 24.81 -12.69
C ILE A 198 -4.56 25.94 -12.47
N ALA A 199 -4.53 26.49 -11.26
CA ALA A 199 -3.53 27.45 -10.83
C ALA A 199 -2.37 26.74 -10.11
N HIS A 200 -1.14 27.23 -10.32
CA HIS A 200 0.10 26.67 -9.76
C HIS A 200 1.06 27.79 -9.34
N GLY A 201 0.55 28.71 -8.53
CA GLY A 201 1.33 29.82 -7.99
C GLY A 201 2.35 29.39 -6.95
N THR A 202 3.06 30.37 -6.40
CA THR A 202 3.93 30.21 -5.22
C THR A 202 3.12 30.41 -3.93
N GLY A 203 3.44 29.67 -2.86
CA GLY A 203 2.81 29.81 -1.55
C GLY A 203 1.90 28.63 -1.16
N GLY A 204 1.75 28.41 0.15
CA GLY A 204 1.14 27.21 0.75
C GLY A 204 2.18 26.21 1.27
N ALA A 205 1.73 25.06 1.78
CA ALA A 205 2.58 23.92 2.15
C ALA A 205 1.85 22.61 1.78
N PRO A 206 2.35 21.81 0.81
CA PRO A 206 3.54 22.06 -0.01
C PRO A 206 3.38 23.29 -0.93
N SER A 207 4.49 23.82 -1.45
CA SER A 207 4.50 25.00 -2.33
C SER A 207 5.41 24.82 -3.54
N ASN A 208 5.20 25.64 -4.56
CA ASN A 208 6.08 25.73 -5.73
C ASN A 208 7.18 26.77 -5.51
N GLN A 209 8.37 26.50 -6.03
CA GLN A 209 9.50 27.43 -6.06
C GLN A 209 9.26 28.61 -7.02
N THR A 210 8.49 28.37 -8.07
CA THR A 210 8.21 29.31 -9.14
C THR A 210 6.75 29.17 -9.58
N THR A 211 6.21 30.21 -10.23
CA THR A 211 4.91 30.11 -10.90
C THR A 211 5.01 29.34 -12.22
N SER A 212 6.21 29.08 -12.73
CA SER A 212 6.45 28.39 -13.99
C SER A 212 6.26 26.88 -13.87
N VAL A 213 5.71 26.22 -14.89
CA VAL A 213 5.73 24.74 -15.04
C VAL A 213 7.02 24.21 -15.69
N ASP A 214 8.14 24.92 -15.51
CA ASP A 214 9.49 24.64 -16.03
C ASP A 214 9.65 24.73 -17.56
N ARG A 215 8.69 24.22 -18.33
CA ARG A 215 8.80 24.04 -19.78
C ARG A 215 7.44 24.09 -20.49
N PRO A 216 7.42 24.40 -21.80
CA PRO A 216 6.16 24.44 -22.55
C PRO A 216 5.63 23.04 -22.81
N PHE A 217 4.31 22.89 -22.77
CA PHE A 217 3.61 21.64 -23.09
C PHE A 217 2.62 21.87 -24.25
N MET A 218 2.67 21.03 -25.27
CA MET A 218 1.89 21.16 -26.49
C MET A 218 0.69 20.18 -26.47
N VAL A 219 -0.43 20.55 -27.10
CA VAL A 219 -1.64 19.72 -27.24
C VAL A 219 -1.81 19.24 -28.67
#